data_AF-A0A2M9BTB3-F1
#
_entry.id   AF-A0A2M9BTB3-F1
#
_cell.length_a   1.000
_cell.length_b   1.000
_cell.length_c   1.000
_cell.angle_alpha   90.00
_cell.angle_beta   90.00
_cell.angle_gamma   90.00
#
_symmetry.space_group_name_H-M   'P 1'
#
loop_
_entity.id
_entity.type
_entity.pdbx_description
1 polymer ?
#
loop_
_entity_poly.entity_id
_entity_poly.type
_entity_poly.pdbx_seq_one_letter_code
_entity_poly.pdbx_strand_id
1 'polypeptide(L)'
;MFLPFLKNPFASKNLSRDNFRDLLQGHLSRLTSQNKAGRYSAMISSLQPHQAAYHALLGAQDENLGQRLGKTDTVEELLAEFKSFAKEELILEVEYQFKRKKPNSEALTAFLPRGRKEYSAATLLTLPTLLQRTATLTAQYKDDLGQALAQRAATLQAAYTTARDDQGEAKGDVQGDSKEEKKLRKATARQLKLNLLDQVKLHIDEPEAVLALYDPKWFTKPAKASEKKSKQP
;
A
#
# COMPACT_ATOMS: atom_id res chain seq x y z
N MET A 1 12.28 -41.55 3.01
CA MET A 1 10.88 -41.05 3.10
C MET A 1 10.69 -40.00 2.00
N PHE A 2 9.83 -40.23 1.00
CA PHE A 2 9.72 -39.38 -0.20
C PHE A 2 8.80 -38.14 -0.03
N LEU A 3 7.99 -38.12 1.03
CA LEU A 3 7.01 -37.05 1.31
C LEU A 3 7.58 -35.61 1.34
N PRO A 4 8.82 -35.35 1.80
CA PRO A 4 9.42 -34.01 1.74
C PRO A 4 9.57 -33.45 0.31
N PHE A 5 9.77 -34.32 -0.69
CA PHE A 5 9.89 -33.94 -2.10
C PHE A 5 8.53 -33.60 -2.74
N LEU A 6 7.42 -33.97 -2.09
CA LEU A 6 6.07 -33.62 -2.52
C LEU A 6 5.58 -32.28 -1.97
N LYS A 7 6.41 -31.52 -1.25
CA LYS A 7 6.06 -30.14 -0.87
C LYS A 7 5.93 -29.27 -2.12
N ASN A 8 5.01 -28.30 -2.08
CA ASN A 8 4.82 -27.41 -3.21
C ASN A 8 6.01 -26.44 -3.32
N PRO A 9 6.88 -26.54 -4.35
CA PRO A 9 8.04 -25.67 -4.48
C PRO A 9 7.63 -24.22 -4.76
N PHE A 10 6.48 -24.01 -5.40
CA PHE A 10 5.96 -22.70 -5.80
C PHE A 10 5.24 -21.96 -4.67
N ALA A 11 4.97 -22.64 -3.54
CA ALA A 11 4.30 -22.06 -2.38
C ALA A 11 5.27 -21.39 -1.38
N SER A 12 6.55 -21.22 -1.76
CA SER A 12 7.56 -20.61 -0.90
C SER A 12 7.21 -19.15 -0.58
N LYS A 13 7.28 -18.79 0.70
CA LYS A 13 7.11 -17.41 1.17
C LYS A 13 8.27 -16.50 0.75
N ASN A 14 9.44 -17.09 0.44
CA ASN A 14 10.66 -16.35 0.10
C ASN A 14 10.72 -15.92 -1.36
N LEU A 15 9.76 -16.35 -2.17
CA LEU A 15 9.65 -15.92 -3.55
C LEU A 15 9.00 -14.52 -3.56
N SER A 16 9.66 -13.52 -4.14
CA SER A 16 9.08 -12.16 -4.24
C SER A 16 7.89 -12.16 -5.21
N ARG A 17 7.09 -11.08 -5.18
CA ARG A 17 5.97 -10.90 -6.11
C ARG A 17 6.43 -10.94 -7.56
N ASP A 18 7.46 -10.17 -7.90
CA ASP A 18 8.04 -10.14 -9.26
C ASP A 18 8.53 -11.51 -9.69
N ASN A 19 9.26 -12.21 -8.82
CA ASN A 19 9.73 -13.55 -9.13
C ASN A 19 8.57 -14.56 -9.32
N PHE A 20 7.47 -14.43 -8.56
CA PHE A 20 6.30 -15.27 -8.75
C PHE A 20 5.54 -14.94 -10.04
N ARG A 21 5.46 -13.65 -10.42
CA ARG A 21 4.93 -13.21 -11.72
C ARG A 21 5.77 -13.77 -12.87
N ASP A 22 7.09 -13.64 -12.79
CA ASP A 22 8.03 -14.13 -13.81
C ASP A 22 7.97 -15.66 -13.95
N LEU A 23 7.84 -16.37 -12.83
CA LEU A 23 7.59 -17.82 -12.81
C LEU A 23 6.32 -18.17 -13.61
N LEU A 24 5.21 -17.48 -13.34
CA LEU A 24 3.93 -17.75 -14.00
C LEU A 24 3.99 -17.48 -15.49
N GLN A 25 4.46 -16.28 -15.84
CA GLN A 25 4.54 -15.84 -17.23
C GLN A 25 5.52 -16.71 -18.03
N GLY A 26 6.68 -17.00 -17.45
CA GLY A 26 7.68 -17.87 -18.06
C GLY A 26 7.18 -19.29 -18.27
N HIS A 27 6.49 -19.87 -17.28
CA HIS A 27 5.94 -21.22 -17.41
C HIS A 27 4.82 -21.29 -18.46
N LEU A 28 3.87 -20.35 -18.43
CA LEU A 28 2.78 -20.30 -19.40
C LEU A 28 3.30 -20.08 -20.83
N SER A 29 4.30 -19.20 -21.01
CA SER A 29 4.96 -18.97 -22.30
C SER A 29 5.62 -20.25 -22.82
N ARG A 30 6.38 -20.96 -21.98
CA ARG A 30 7.01 -22.23 -22.36
C ARG A 30 5.98 -23.30 -22.72
N LEU A 31 4.94 -23.48 -21.92
CA LEU A 31 3.84 -24.40 -22.23
C LEU A 31 3.21 -24.09 -23.58
N THR A 32 2.93 -22.81 -23.85
CA THR A 32 2.32 -22.36 -25.10
C THR A 32 3.24 -22.62 -26.29
N SER A 33 4.52 -22.26 -26.18
CA SER A 33 5.51 -22.45 -27.25
C SER A 33 5.75 -23.92 -27.61
N GLN A 34 5.59 -24.83 -26.64
CA GLN A 34 5.81 -26.26 -26.81
C GLN A 34 4.51 -27.05 -27.01
N ASN A 35 3.36 -26.38 -27.15
CA ASN A 35 2.03 -27.02 -27.24
C ASN A 35 1.76 -27.67 -28.62
N LYS A 36 2.63 -28.59 -29.05
CA LYS A 36 2.45 -29.35 -30.27
C LYS A 36 1.28 -30.31 -30.13
N ALA A 37 0.41 -30.36 -31.13
CA ALA A 37 -0.80 -31.19 -31.15
C ALA A 37 -1.73 -31.03 -29.92
N GLY A 38 -1.67 -29.89 -29.22
CA GLY A 38 -2.51 -29.62 -28.06
C GLY A 38 -2.11 -30.36 -26.77
N ARG A 39 -0.90 -30.93 -26.70
CA ARG A 39 -0.40 -31.73 -25.58
C ARG A 39 -0.47 -31.02 -24.21
N TYR A 40 -0.37 -29.69 -24.19
CA TYR A 40 -0.43 -28.85 -22.98
C TYR A 40 -1.68 -27.99 -22.88
N SER A 41 -2.64 -28.11 -23.79
CA SER A 41 -3.83 -27.25 -23.83
C SER A 41 -4.61 -27.24 -22.51
N ALA A 42 -4.79 -28.38 -21.85
CA ALA A 42 -5.47 -28.44 -20.56
C ALA A 42 -4.71 -27.69 -19.42
N MET A 43 -3.38 -27.76 -19.44
CA MET A 43 -2.53 -27.07 -18.45
C MET A 43 -2.52 -25.56 -18.69
N ILE A 44 -2.55 -25.13 -19.96
CA ILE A 44 -2.64 -23.73 -20.36
C ILE A 44 -4.00 -23.17 -19.92
N SER A 45 -5.10 -23.82 -20.31
CA SER A 45 -6.47 -23.38 -19.99
C SER A 45 -6.73 -23.29 -18.48
N SER A 46 -6.12 -24.17 -17.67
CA SER A 46 -6.25 -24.12 -16.22
C SER A 46 -5.38 -23.05 -15.56
N LEU A 47 -4.19 -22.74 -16.10
CA LEU A 47 -3.26 -21.77 -15.51
C LEU A 47 -3.53 -20.32 -15.91
N GLN A 48 -4.00 -20.10 -17.14
CA GLN A 48 -4.28 -18.77 -17.70
C GLN A 48 -5.23 -17.91 -16.84
N PRO A 49 -6.37 -18.39 -16.30
CA PRO A 49 -7.22 -17.57 -15.43
C PRO A 49 -6.53 -17.17 -14.12
N HIS A 50 -5.66 -18.02 -13.57
CA HIS A 50 -4.87 -17.68 -12.38
C HIS A 50 -3.84 -16.59 -12.66
N GLN A 51 -3.18 -16.66 -13.81
CA GLN A 51 -2.22 -15.65 -14.24
C GLN A 51 -2.91 -14.30 -14.48
N ALA A 52 -4.05 -14.29 -15.18
CA ALA A 52 -4.83 -13.08 -15.40
C ALA A 52 -5.31 -12.43 -14.09
N ALA A 53 -5.87 -13.23 -13.16
CA ALA A 53 -6.31 -12.74 -11.86
C ALA A 53 -5.15 -12.17 -11.03
N TYR A 54 -3.98 -12.80 -11.06
CA TYR A 54 -2.81 -12.31 -10.32
C TYR A 54 -2.26 -11.00 -10.93
N HIS A 55 -2.22 -10.87 -12.26
CA HIS A 55 -1.83 -9.62 -12.91
C HIS A 55 -2.81 -8.48 -12.64
N ALA A 56 -4.11 -8.74 -12.72
CA ALA A 56 -5.13 -7.73 -12.44
C ALA A 56 -5.02 -7.18 -11.01
N LEU A 57 -4.79 -8.07 -10.03
CA LEU A 57 -4.55 -7.66 -8.64
C LEU A 57 -3.29 -6.77 -8.52
N LEU A 58 -2.20 -7.13 -9.17
CA LEU A 58 -0.97 -6.32 -9.12
C LEU A 58 -1.20 -4.92 -9.74
N GLY A 59 -1.92 -4.84 -10.86
CA GLY A 59 -2.29 -3.56 -11.48
C GLY A 59 -3.12 -2.69 -10.53
N ALA A 60 -4.15 -3.26 -9.89
CA ALA A 60 -4.96 -2.55 -8.90
C ALA A 60 -4.12 -2.09 -7.68
N GLN A 61 -3.18 -2.91 -7.22
CA GLN A 61 -2.27 -2.53 -6.13
C GLN A 61 -1.34 -1.38 -6.50
N ASP A 62 -0.83 -1.35 -7.73
CA ASP A 62 0.04 -0.27 -8.23
C ASP A 62 -0.73 1.05 -8.38
N GLU A 63 -1.96 1.01 -8.90
CA GLU A 63 -2.86 2.16 -8.96
C GLU A 63 -3.17 2.69 -7.55
N ASN A 64 -3.51 1.80 -6.61
CA ASN A 64 -3.76 2.14 -5.20
C ASN A 64 -2.51 2.76 -4.54
N LEU A 65 -1.31 2.29 -4.89
CA LEU A 65 -0.06 2.86 -4.40
C LEU A 65 0.17 4.28 -4.94
N GLY A 66 -0.07 4.50 -6.23
CA GLY A 66 0.00 5.83 -6.85
C GLY A 66 -0.97 6.83 -6.19
N GLN A 67 -2.22 6.41 -5.95
CA GLN A 67 -3.19 7.23 -5.22
C GLN A 67 -2.75 7.53 -3.78
N ARG A 68 -2.11 6.56 -3.10
CA ARG A 68 -1.62 6.76 -1.73
C ARG A 68 -0.48 7.76 -1.65
N LEU A 69 0.47 7.72 -2.58
CA LEU A 69 1.56 8.69 -2.66
C LEU A 69 0.98 10.10 -2.86
N GLY A 70 0.07 10.26 -3.83
CA GLY A 70 -0.61 11.53 -4.05
C GLY A 70 -1.36 12.04 -2.80
N LYS A 71 -2.08 11.16 -2.09
CA LYS A 71 -2.79 11.51 -0.84
C LYS A 71 -1.86 11.87 0.32
N THR A 72 -0.65 11.31 0.39
CA THR A 72 0.36 11.72 1.38
C THR A 72 0.89 13.11 1.06
N ASP A 73 1.22 13.36 -0.21
CA ASP A 73 1.67 14.67 -0.68
C ASP A 73 0.61 15.75 -0.41
N THR A 74 -0.67 15.47 -0.68
CA THR A 74 -1.78 16.39 -0.38
C THR A 74 -1.85 16.80 1.09
N VAL A 75 -1.63 15.85 2.03
CA VAL A 75 -1.70 16.17 3.47
C VAL A 75 -0.47 16.97 3.93
N GLU A 76 0.69 16.77 3.31
CA GLU A 76 1.88 17.58 3.55
C GLU A 76 1.73 18.99 2.97
N GLU A 77 1.13 19.13 1.79
CA GLU A 77 0.76 20.41 1.19
C GLU A 77 -0.23 21.18 2.09
N LEU A 78 -1.26 20.51 2.61
CA LEU A 78 -2.21 21.12 3.55
C LEU A 78 -1.53 21.59 4.85
N LEU A 79 -0.51 20.87 5.34
CA LEU A 79 0.28 21.33 6.48
C LEU A 79 1.04 22.62 6.15
N ALA A 80 1.66 22.69 4.96
CA ALA A 80 2.38 23.87 4.51
C ALA A 80 1.43 25.06 4.31
N GLU A 81 0.29 24.84 3.67
CA GLU A 81 -0.74 25.86 3.44
C GLU A 81 -1.30 26.39 4.76
N PHE A 82 -1.59 25.50 5.72
CA PHE A 82 -2.03 25.90 7.06
C PHE A 82 -0.98 26.74 7.78
N LYS A 83 0.31 26.38 7.69
CA LYS A 83 1.39 27.17 8.30
C LYS A 83 1.51 28.56 7.68
N SER A 84 1.36 28.68 6.36
CA SER A 84 1.36 29.97 5.67
C SER A 84 0.18 30.82 6.14
N PHE A 85 -1.04 30.27 6.04
CA PHE A 85 -2.27 30.91 6.51
C PHE A 85 -2.15 31.38 7.97
N ALA A 86 -1.65 30.52 8.85
CA ALA A 86 -1.51 30.84 10.26
C ALA A 86 -0.56 32.02 10.48
N LYS A 87 0.57 32.04 9.77
CA LYS A 87 1.62 33.07 9.92
C LYS A 87 1.23 34.40 9.28
N GLU A 88 0.65 34.36 8.08
CA GLU A 88 0.49 35.52 7.20
C GLU A 88 -0.87 36.19 7.35
N GLU A 89 -1.88 35.47 7.83
CA GLU A 89 -3.24 35.99 7.94
C GLU A 89 -3.74 35.89 9.38
N LEU A 90 -3.89 34.66 9.89
CA LEU A 90 -4.57 34.40 11.16
C LEU A 90 -3.94 35.12 12.35
N ILE A 91 -2.65 34.89 12.61
CA ILE A 91 -2.00 35.41 13.82
C ILE A 91 -1.95 36.93 13.79
N LEU A 92 -1.70 37.52 12.62
CA LEU A 92 -1.66 38.96 12.44
C LEU A 92 -3.03 39.59 12.74
N GLU A 93 -4.10 39.02 12.18
CA GLU A 93 -5.45 39.55 12.37
C GLU A 93 -5.93 39.37 13.81
N VAL A 94 -5.72 38.18 14.40
CA VAL A 94 -6.08 37.87 15.80
C VAL A 94 -5.39 38.82 16.78
N GLU A 95 -4.09 39.07 16.60
CA GLU A 95 -3.37 40.00 17.46
C GLU A 95 -3.76 41.45 17.20
N TYR A 96 -3.95 41.85 15.95
CA TYR A 96 -4.39 43.21 15.63
C TYR A 96 -5.75 43.49 16.27
N GLN A 97 -6.72 42.61 16.10
CA GLN A 97 -8.07 42.76 16.62
C GLN A 97 -8.09 42.67 18.15
N PHE A 98 -7.62 41.56 18.73
CA PHE A 98 -7.84 41.27 20.16
C PHE A 98 -6.74 41.76 21.09
N LYS A 99 -5.59 42.20 20.57
CA LYS A 99 -4.54 42.84 21.40
C LYS A 99 -4.54 44.36 21.29
N ARG A 100 -4.90 44.91 20.12
CA ARG A 100 -4.77 46.35 19.83
C ARG A 100 -6.11 47.06 19.64
N LYS A 101 -6.94 46.62 18.68
CA LYS A 101 -8.14 47.36 18.27
C LYS A 101 -9.31 47.25 19.24
N LYS A 102 -9.63 46.02 19.66
CA LYS A 102 -10.66 45.67 20.65
C LYS A 102 -10.08 44.65 21.63
N PRO A 103 -9.36 45.10 22.67
CA PRO A 103 -8.67 44.20 23.60
C PRO A 103 -9.61 43.12 24.17
N ASN A 104 -9.29 41.85 23.89
CA ASN A 104 -10.01 40.68 24.37
C ASN A 104 -9.00 39.57 24.70
N SER A 105 -8.56 39.51 25.95
CA SER A 105 -7.54 38.57 26.41
C SER A 105 -8.00 37.11 26.34
N GLU A 106 -9.30 36.85 26.54
CA GLU A 106 -9.88 35.50 26.46
C GLU A 106 -9.83 34.98 25.02
N ALA A 107 -10.29 35.78 24.05
CA ALA A 107 -10.21 35.42 22.63
C ALA A 107 -8.77 35.20 22.18
N LEU A 108 -7.85 36.11 22.57
CA LEU A 108 -6.44 36.00 22.24
C LEU A 108 -5.81 34.71 22.81
N THR A 109 -6.14 34.36 24.05
CA THR A 109 -5.64 33.14 24.71
C THR A 109 -6.24 31.88 24.10
N ALA A 110 -7.51 31.91 23.69
CA ALA A 110 -8.16 30.80 23.01
C ALA A 110 -7.51 30.50 21.65
N PHE A 111 -7.16 31.53 20.88
CA PHE A 111 -6.43 31.37 19.62
C PHE A 111 -4.98 30.96 19.83
N LEU A 112 -4.28 31.53 20.82
CA LEU A 112 -2.84 31.36 21.03
C LEU A 112 -2.50 30.77 22.40
N PRO A 113 -3.04 29.58 22.78
CA PRO A 113 -2.85 29.03 24.12
C PRO A 113 -1.39 28.69 24.43
N ARG A 114 -0.61 28.37 23.38
CA ARG A 114 0.84 28.14 23.47
C ARG A 114 1.64 29.18 22.69
N GLY A 115 1.04 30.33 22.40
CA GLY A 115 1.62 31.39 21.60
C GLY A 115 1.79 31.04 20.12
N ARG A 116 2.42 31.96 19.37
CA ARG A 116 2.61 31.85 17.91
C ARG A 116 3.39 30.60 17.49
N LYS A 117 4.33 30.15 18.34
CA LYS A 117 5.23 29.03 18.04
C LYS A 117 4.49 27.73 17.76
N GLU A 118 3.31 27.55 18.38
CA GLU A 118 2.48 26.36 18.19
C GLU A 118 2.08 26.15 16.73
N TYR A 119 1.75 27.23 16.03
CA TYR A 119 1.34 27.20 14.63
C TYR A 119 2.53 27.02 13.70
N SER A 120 3.63 27.76 13.93
CA SER A 120 4.85 27.60 13.11
C SER A 120 5.47 26.21 13.25
N ALA A 121 5.34 25.59 14.43
CA ALA A 121 5.83 24.25 14.72
C ALA A 121 4.77 23.16 14.52
N ALA A 122 3.68 23.45 13.81
CA ALA A 122 2.65 22.46 13.51
C ALA A 122 3.26 21.24 12.81
N THR A 123 2.79 20.05 13.17
CA THR A 123 3.16 18.79 12.54
C THR A 123 1.88 18.10 12.05
N LEU A 124 2.02 17.04 11.26
CA LEU A 124 0.87 16.23 10.85
C LEU A 124 0.06 15.69 12.05
N LEU A 125 0.70 15.48 13.19
CA LEU A 125 0.03 15.01 14.40
C LEU A 125 -0.82 16.11 15.05
N THR A 126 -0.37 17.36 15.02
CA THR A 126 -1.05 18.49 15.67
C THR A 126 -2.02 19.23 14.75
N LEU A 127 -1.82 19.12 13.43
CA LEU A 127 -2.62 19.78 12.39
C LEU A 127 -4.14 19.65 12.57
N PRO A 128 -4.75 18.46 12.80
CA PRO A 128 -6.20 18.34 12.98
C PRO A 128 -6.74 19.21 14.13
N THR A 129 -6.06 19.17 15.28
CA THR A 129 -6.43 19.95 16.45
C THR A 129 -6.32 21.45 16.16
N LEU A 130 -5.26 21.85 15.48
CA LEU A 130 -5.04 23.26 15.13
C LEU A 130 -6.09 23.76 14.15
N LEU A 131 -6.36 23.03 13.06
CA LEU A 131 -7.37 23.36 12.06
C LEU A 131 -8.76 23.50 12.67
N GLN A 132 -9.18 22.51 13.47
CA GLN A 132 -10.48 22.54 14.14
C GLN A 132 -10.61 23.74 15.07
N ARG A 133 -9.56 24.05 15.85
CA ARG A 133 -9.54 25.21 16.73
C ARG A 133 -9.65 26.51 15.94
N THR A 134 -8.86 26.67 14.88
CA THR A 134 -8.93 27.87 14.02
C THR A 134 -10.29 28.05 13.38
N ALA A 135 -10.87 27.02 12.80
CA ALA A 135 -12.17 27.12 12.14
C ALA A 135 -13.27 27.46 13.16
N THR A 136 -13.27 26.81 14.33
CA THR A 136 -14.23 27.08 15.40
C THR A 136 -14.13 28.53 15.88
N LEU A 137 -12.92 28.98 16.22
CA LEU A 137 -12.73 30.32 16.79
C LEU A 137 -12.91 31.43 15.75
N THR A 138 -12.47 31.24 14.50
CA THR A 138 -12.72 32.24 13.45
C THR A 138 -14.19 32.33 13.08
N ALA A 139 -14.95 31.25 13.17
CA ALA A 139 -16.41 31.28 13.05
C ALA A 139 -17.07 32.00 14.24
N GLN A 140 -16.62 31.73 15.47
CA GLN A 140 -17.14 32.35 16.69
C GLN A 140 -16.92 33.87 16.70
N TYR A 141 -15.74 34.33 16.29
CA TYR A 141 -15.38 35.75 16.27
C TYR A 141 -15.43 36.36 14.87
N LYS A 142 -16.30 35.82 14.00
CA LYS A 142 -16.40 36.21 12.59
C LYS A 142 -16.69 37.70 12.40
N ASP A 143 -17.48 38.30 13.28
CA ASP A 143 -17.86 39.73 13.18
C ASP A 143 -16.66 40.66 13.44
N ASP A 144 -15.68 40.21 14.23
CA ASP A 144 -14.47 40.97 14.53
C ASP A 144 -13.32 40.67 13.55
N LEU A 145 -13.17 39.41 13.14
CA LEU A 145 -12.07 38.93 12.27
C LEU A 145 -12.40 38.98 10.78
N GLY A 146 -13.68 39.12 10.43
CA GLY A 146 -14.17 39.14 9.06
C GLY A 146 -14.50 37.77 8.48
N GLN A 147 -15.43 37.76 7.53
CA GLN A 147 -15.93 36.55 6.88
C GLN A 147 -14.85 35.82 6.08
N ALA A 148 -13.93 36.54 5.43
CA ALA A 148 -12.89 35.94 4.59
C ALA A 148 -11.98 35.01 5.40
N LEU A 149 -11.56 35.44 6.59
CA LEU A 149 -10.68 34.65 7.46
C LEU A 149 -11.38 33.38 7.97
N ALA A 150 -12.65 33.52 8.39
CA ALA A 150 -13.47 32.39 8.83
C ALA A 150 -13.69 31.37 7.70
N GLN A 151 -13.93 31.85 6.48
CA GLN A 151 -14.13 31.00 5.32
C GLN A 151 -12.84 30.27 4.95
N ARG A 152 -11.69 30.96 4.97
CA ARG A 152 -10.38 30.35 4.69
C ARG A 152 -10.05 29.24 5.70
N ALA A 153 -10.26 29.48 6.99
CA ALA A 153 -10.06 28.48 8.03
C ALA A 153 -10.99 27.25 7.86
N ALA A 154 -12.27 27.49 7.55
CA ALA A 154 -13.23 26.42 7.29
C ALA A 154 -12.86 25.58 6.05
N THR A 155 -12.39 26.22 4.97
CA THR A 155 -11.92 25.53 3.76
C THR A 155 -10.74 24.62 4.06
N LEU A 156 -9.73 25.09 4.81
CA LEU A 156 -8.58 24.27 5.19
C LEU A 156 -8.98 23.09 6.08
N GLN A 157 -9.89 23.29 7.03
CA GLN A 157 -10.41 22.20 7.87
C GLN A 157 -11.15 21.16 7.02
N ALA A 158 -12.03 21.59 6.12
CA ALA A 158 -12.78 20.71 5.26
C ALA A 158 -11.85 19.89 4.35
N ALA A 159 -10.87 20.55 3.71
CA ALA A 159 -9.89 19.89 2.86
C ALA A 159 -9.09 18.81 3.62
N TYR A 160 -8.69 19.09 4.86
CA TYR A 160 -8.01 18.10 5.71
C TYR A 160 -8.92 16.92 6.09
N THR A 161 -10.19 17.17 6.43
CA THR A 161 -11.15 16.08 6.74
C THR A 161 -11.34 15.18 5.53
N THR A 162 -11.58 15.74 4.33
CA THR A 162 -11.70 14.97 3.09
C THR A 162 -10.44 14.13 2.82
N ALA A 163 -9.26 14.74 2.89
CA ALA A 163 -8.01 14.01 2.68
C ALA A 163 -7.79 12.88 3.69
N ARG A 164 -8.33 13.00 4.92
CA ARG A 164 -8.21 11.99 5.96
C ARG A 164 -9.21 10.85 5.84
N ASP A 165 -10.45 11.15 5.44
CA ASP A 165 -11.45 10.13 5.14
C ASP A 165 -10.97 9.25 3.97
N ASP A 166 -10.42 9.90 2.94
CA ASP A 166 -9.79 9.24 1.79
C ASP A 166 -8.60 8.34 2.16
N GLN A 167 -7.84 8.69 3.21
CA GLN A 167 -6.76 7.85 3.75
C GLN A 167 -7.30 6.69 4.59
N GLY A 168 -8.46 6.84 5.23
CA GLY A 168 -9.14 5.79 6.00
C GLY A 168 -9.59 4.64 5.11
N GLU A 169 -10.24 4.97 3.98
CA GLU A 169 -10.68 4.01 2.96
C GLU A 169 -9.49 3.23 2.37
N ALA A 170 -8.43 3.94 1.97
CA ALA A 170 -7.23 3.31 1.41
C ALA A 170 -6.55 2.30 2.36
N LYS A 171 -6.68 2.45 3.69
CA LYS A 171 -6.16 1.45 4.65
C LYS A 171 -7.01 0.18 4.67
N GLY A 172 -8.32 0.30 4.47
CA GLY A 172 -9.24 -0.83 4.32
C GLY A 172 -8.88 -1.66 3.09
N ASP A 173 -8.63 -0.98 1.97
CA ASP A 173 -8.27 -1.61 0.69
C ASP A 173 -6.98 -2.41 0.79
N VAL A 174 -5.94 -1.87 1.42
CA VAL A 174 -4.65 -2.58 1.61
C VAL A 174 -4.81 -3.90 2.38
N GLN A 175 -5.70 -3.93 3.38
CA GLN A 175 -5.96 -5.17 4.12
C GLN A 175 -6.76 -6.19 3.29
N GLY A 176 -7.66 -5.73 2.42
CA GLY A 176 -8.34 -6.55 1.43
C GLY A 176 -7.36 -7.15 0.43
N ASP A 177 -6.58 -6.29 -0.22
CA ASP A 177 -5.59 -6.64 -1.25
C ASP A 177 -4.57 -7.66 -0.76
N SER A 178 -4.07 -7.51 0.48
CA SER A 178 -3.10 -8.43 1.07
C SER A 178 -3.68 -9.84 1.32
N LYS A 179 -4.94 -9.91 1.78
CA LYS A 179 -5.63 -11.19 1.98
C LYS A 179 -5.93 -11.87 0.63
N GLU A 180 -6.36 -11.08 -0.35
CA GLU A 180 -6.65 -11.55 -1.70
C GLU A 180 -5.39 -12.04 -2.41
N GLU A 181 -4.29 -11.30 -2.34
CA GLU A 181 -2.99 -11.70 -2.89
C GLU A 181 -2.56 -13.05 -2.34
N LYS A 182 -2.64 -13.24 -1.02
CA LYS A 182 -2.27 -14.50 -0.37
C LYS A 182 -3.14 -15.66 -0.85
N LYS A 183 -4.45 -15.42 -1.04
CA LYS A 183 -5.40 -16.41 -1.55
C LYS A 183 -5.08 -16.80 -2.99
N LEU A 184 -4.94 -15.81 -3.88
CA LEU A 184 -4.62 -16.01 -5.29
C LEU A 184 -3.27 -16.69 -5.46
N ARG A 185 -2.25 -16.23 -4.73
CA ARG A 185 -0.90 -16.82 -4.78
C ARG A 185 -0.91 -18.29 -4.36
N LYS A 186 -1.65 -18.64 -3.29
CA LYS A 186 -1.79 -20.04 -2.86
C LYS A 186 -2.52 -20.90 -3.89
N ALA A 187 -3.60 -20.39 -4.49
CA ALA A 187 -4.36 -21.09 -5.52
C ALA A 187 -3.50 -21.32 -6.78
N THR A 188 -2.80 -20.28 -7.21
CA THR A 188 -1.91 -20.30 -8.38
C THR A 188 -0.72 -21.24 -8.15
N ALA A 189 -0.07 -21.19 -7.00
CA ALA A 189 1.01 -22.11 -6.66
C ALA A 189 0.53 -23.57 -6.64
N ARG A 190 -0.71 -23.82 -6.21
CA ARG A 190 -1.32 -25.16 -6.30
C ARG A 190 -1.49 -25.59 -7.76
N GLN A 191 -2.01 -24.72 -8.62
CA GLN A 191 -2.17 -25.04 -10.04
C GLN A 191 -0.83 -25.33 -10.72
N LEU A 192 0.20 -24.52 -10.44
CA LEU A 192 1.57 -24.77 -10.92
C LEU A 192 2.10 -26.14 -10.50
N LYS A 193 1.79 -26.57 -9.27
CA LYS A 193 2.16 -27.91 -8.80
C LYS A 193 1.38 -29.01 -9.52
N LEU A 194 0.08 -28.83 -9.78
CA LEU A 194 -0.71 -29.80 -10.54
C LEU A 194 -0.14 -29.96 -11.96
N ASN A 195 0.15 -28.85 -12.63
CA ASN A 195 0.80 -28.86 -13.94
C ASN A 195 2.17 -29.56 -13.90
N LEU A 196 2.98 -29.33 -12.85
CA LEU A 196 4.25 -30.04 -12.67
C LEU A 196 4.05 -31.56 -12.56
N LEU A 197 3.07 -31.99 -11.77
CA LEU A 197 2.77 -33.42 -11.61
C LEU A 197 2.27 -34.04 -12.91
N ASP A 198 1.42 -33.34 -13.66
CA ASP A 198 0.94 -33.81 -14.95
C ASP A 198 2.08 -33.89 -15.97
N GLN A 199 3.03 -32.95 -15.95
CA GLN A 199 4.23 -32.98 -16.80
C GLN A 199 5.15 -34.13 -16.44
N VAL A 200 5.40 -34.38 -15.15
CA VAL A 200 6.18 -35.54 -14.70
C VAL A 200 5.50 -36.85 -15.11
N LYS A 201 4.18 -36.93 -15.04
CA LYS A 201 3.42 -38.10 -15.52
C LYS A 201 3.53 -38.28 -17.03
N LEU A 202 3.45 -37.18 -17.78
CA LEU A 202 3.47 -37.16 -19.24
C LEU A 202 4.86 -37.44 -19.84
N HIS A 203 5.91 -37.22 -19.05
CA HIS A 203 7.32 -37.36 -19.42
C HIS A 203 8.06 -38.25 -18.40
N ILE A 204 7.44 -39.37 -18.02
CA ILE A 204 7.93 -40.22 -16.92
C ILE A 204 9.35 -40.74 -17.16
N ASP A 205 9.69 -41.00 -18.43
CA ASP A 205 11.01 -41.45 -18.87
C ASP A 205 11.88 -40.31 -19.44
N GLU A 206 11.38 -39.07 -19.47
CA GLU A 206 11.99 -37.90 -20.09
C GLU A 206 12.07 -36.69 -19.13
N PRO A 207 12.77 -36.79 -17.98
CA PRO A 207 12.80 -35.73 -16.97
C PRO A 207 13.39 -34.40 -17.49
N GLU A 208 14.30 -34.46 -18.46
CA GLU A 208 14.85 -33.29 -19.17
C GLU A 208 13.75 -32.47 -19.88
N ALA A 209 12.71 -33.13 -20.42
CA ALA A 209 11.59 -32.46 -21.07
C ALA A 209 10.74 -31.65 -20.07
N VAL A 210 10.61 -32.13 -18.84
CA VAL A 210 9.95 -31.38 -17.75
C VAL A 210 10.80 -30.18 -17.34
N LEU A 211 12.12 -30.35 -17.21
CA LEU A 211 13.03 -29.26 -16.85
C LEU A 211 13.01 -28.14 -17.89
N ALA A 212 12.88 -28.45 -19.18
CA ALA A 212 12.79 -27.47 -20.25
C ALA A 212 11.52 -26.58 -20.20
N LEU A 213 10.49 -26.98 -19.45
CA LEU A 213 9.24 -26.22 -19.26
C LEU A 213 9.29 -25.24 -18.08
N TYR A 214 10.37 -25.28 -17.30
CA TYR A 214 10.57 -24.45 -16.13
C TYR A 214 11.93 -23.75 -16.17
N ASP A 215 12.08 -22.72 -15.36
CA ASP A 215 13.39 -22.09 -15.21
C ASP A 215 14.13 -22.81 -14.09
N PRO A 216 15.37 -23.26 -14.30
CA PRO A 216 16.16 -23.92 -13.26
C PRO A 216 16.27 -23.10 -11.96
N LYS A 217 16.22 -21.75 -12.05
CA LYS A 217 16.29 -20.88 -10.87
C LYS A 217 15.13 -21.09 -9.88
N TRP A 218 14.03 -21.71 -10.31
CA TRP A 218 12.85 -21.95 -9.47
C TRP A 218 12.89 -23.26 -8.70
N PHE A 219 13.81 -24.16 -9.05
CA PHE A 219 14.05 -25.40 -8.31
C PHE A 219 15.35 -25.27 -7.52
N THR A 220 15.30 -24.55 -6.40
CA THR A 220 16.42 -24.51 -5.47
C THR A 220 16.63 -25.90 -4.86
N LYS A 221 17.87 -26.40 -4.88
CA LYS A 221 18.28 -27.62 -4.16
C LYS A 221 17.79 -27.55 -2.71
N PRO A 222 17.21 -28.63 -2.16
CA PRO A 222 16.83 -28.64 -0.75
C PRO A 222 18.07 -28.29 0.08
N ALA A 223 17.93 -27.35 1.02
CA ALA A 223 19.00 -26.99 1.93
C ALA A 223 19.53 -28.28 2.57
N LYS A 224 20.86 -28.51 2.49
CA LYS A 224 21.50 -29.63 3.19
C LYS A 224 21.01 -29.59 4.64
N ALA A 225 20.32 -30.64 5.06
CA ALA A 225 19.93 -30.80 6.44
C ALA A 225 21.19 -30.58 7.28
N SER A 226 21.17 -29.58 8.14
CA SER A 226 22.28 -29.24 9.03
C SER A 226 22.75 -30.51 9.72
N GLU A 227 23.95 -30.96 9.39
CA GLU A 227 24.70 -31.90 10.22
C GLU A 227 24.78 -31.28 11.61
N LYS A 228 23.94 -31.78 12.52
CA LYS A 228 24.13 -31.57 13.95
C LYS A 228 25.49 -32.16 14.26
N LYS A 229 26.52 -31.31 14.34
CA LYS A 229 27.80 -31.64 14.94
C LYS A 229 27.50 -32.05 16.39
N SER A 230 27.48 -33.35 16.64
CA SER A 230 27.61 -33.93 17.96
C SER A 230 28.99 -33.54 18.50
N LYS A 231 29.03 -32.53 19.37
CA LYS A 231 30.17 -32.31 20.26
C LYS A 231 30.00 -33.24 21.46
N GLN A 232 30.78 -34.32 21.49
CA GLN A 232 31.35 -34.91 22.69
C GLN A 232 32.87 -34.87 22.48
N PRO A 233 33.64 -34.49 23.51
CA PRO A 233 34.08 -35.49 24.48
C PRO A 233 33.47 -35.29 25.86
#